data_AF-A0A059WWF3-F1
#
_entry.id   AF-A0A059WWF3-F1
#
_cell.length_a   1.000
_cell.length_b   1.000
_cell.length_c   1.000
_cell.angle_alpha   90.00
_cell.angle_beta   90.00
_cell.angle_gamma   90.00
#
_symmetry.space_group_name_H-M   'P 1'
#
loop_
_entity.id
_entity.type
_entity.pdbx_description
1 polymer ?
#
loop_
_entity_poly.entity_id
_entity_poly.type
_entity_poly.pdbx_seq_one_letter_code
_entity_poly.pdbx_strand_id
1 'polypeptide(L)'
;MNTHLQTDKENYGLILDSALQVANSILDKQPATPPGRYVAALPKTSVNAEGIGALKTLEMFAANYADKVAGSAGPRYFGFVTGGSTPASVVADWLVSVMDQNACGSNDSIAPVLEHQTIDLL
;
A
#
# COMPACT_ATOMS: atom_id res chain seq x y z
N MET A 1 -17.20 17.80 -11.00
CA MET A 1 -16.02 16.94 -10.76
C MET A 1 -15.58 17.15 -9.32
N ASN A 2 -15.32 16.08 -8.56
CA ASN A 2 -14.85 16.21 -7.17
C ASN A 2 -13.51 16.99 -7.19
N THR A 3 -13.46 18.12 -6.49
CA THR A 3 -12.31 19.02 -6.48
C THR A 3 -11.05 18.35 -5.94
N HIS A 4 -11.20 17.48 -4.93
CA HIS A 4 -10.08 16.70 -4.39
C HIS A 4 -9.51 15.72 -5.40
N LEU A 5 -10.35 15.01 -6.16
CA LEU A 5 -9.87 14.10 -7.21
C LEU A 5 -9.13 14.84 -8.32
N GLN A 6 -9.58 16.04 -8.69
CA GLN A 6 -8.88 16.84 -9.68
C GLN A 6 -7.52 17.32 -9.15
N THR A 7 -7.47 17.81 -7.91
CA THR A 7 -6.21 18.18 -7.26
C THR A 7 -5.26 16.99 -7.15
N ASP A 8 -5.75 15.82 -6.76
CA ASP A 8 -4.92 14.62 -6.63
C ASP A 8 -4.35 14.21 -8.00
N LYS A 9 -5.16 14.30 -9.07
CA LYS A 9 -4.71 14.04 -10.45
C LYS A 9 -3.61 15.00 -10.89
N GLU A 10 -3.73 16.28 -10.55
CA GLU A 10 -2.71 17.30 -10.87
C GLU A 10 -1.42 17.12 -10.06
N ASN A 11 -1.51 16.51 -8.87
CA ASN A 11 -0.40 16.35 -7.92
C ASN A 11 0.05 14.89 -7.75
N TYR A 12 -0.24 14.02 -8.73
CA TYR A 12 -0.02 12.58 -8.60
C TYR A 12 1.43 12.20 -8.25
N GLY A 13 2.41 12.84 -8.89
CA GLY A 13 3.83 12.62 -8.58
C GLY A 13 4.19 12.96 -7.14
N LEU A 14 3.72 14.11 -6.63
CA LEU A 14 3.93 14.52 -5.24
C LEU A 14 3.31 13.55 -4.23
N ILE A 15 2.14 12.99 -4.56
CA ILE A 15 1.48 11.97 -3.73
C ILE A 15 2.33 10.70 -3.66
N LEU A 16 2.84 10.23 -4.80
CA LEU A 16 3.71 9.06 -4.85
C LEU A 16 5.04 9.28 -4.10
N ASP A 17 5.65 10.45 -4.25
CA ASP A 17 6.85 10.82 -3.51
C ASP A 17 6.61 10.83 -1.99
N SER A 18 5.45 11.34 -1.56
CA SER A 18 5.06 11.34 -0.14
C SER A 18 4.84 9.93 0.38
N ALA A 19 4.21 9.06 -0.41
CA ALA A 19 4.05 7.64 -0.05
C ALA A 19 5.41 6.92 0.04
N LEU A 20 6.36 7.23 -0.84
CA LEU A 20 7.71 6.70 -0.82
C LEU A 20 8.46 7.12 0.45
N GLN A 21 8.35 8.39 0.85
CA GLN A 21 8.93 8.88 2.11
C GLN A 21 8.38 8.13 3.32
N VAL A 22 7.05 7.89 3.36
CA VAL A 22 6.43 7.08 4.42
C VAL A 22 6.91 5.64 4.41
N ALA A 23 6.97 5.01 3.23
CA ALA A 23 7.45 3.64 3.07
C ALA A 23 8.90 3.48 3.56
N ASN A 24 9.80 4.39 3.18
CA ASN A 24 11.19 4.41 3.66
C ASN A 24 11.25 4.54 5.18
N SER A 25 10.44 5.44 5.78
CA SER A 25 10.40 5.57 7.23
C SER A 25 9.94 4.28 7.95
N ILE A 26 9.01 3.53 7.35
CA ILE A 26 8.56 2.24 7.87
C ILE A 26 9.68 1.20 7.78
N LEU A 27 10.36 1.11 6.63
CA LEU A 27 11.48 0.18 6.42
C LEU A 27 12.62 0.45 7.40
N ASP A 28 13.00 1.70 7.60
CA ASP A 28 14.06 2.10 8.54
C ASP A 28 13.75 1.69 9.98
N LYS A 29 12.48 1.77 10.39
CA LYS A 29 12.01 1.43 11.74
C LYS A 29 11.69 -0.05 11.91
N GLN A 30 11.55 -0.81 10.82
CA GLN A 30 11.09 -2.20 10.85
C GLN A 30 11.93 -3.09 11.80
N PRO A 31 13.28 -3.00 11.82
CA PRO A 31 14.10 -3.81 12.73
C PRO A 31 13.84 -3.53 14.21
N ALA A 32 13.29 -2.37 14.59
CA ALA A 32 12.94 -2.04 15.97
C ALA A 32 11.45 -2.24 16.29
N THR A 33 10.61 -2.45 15.28
CA THR A 33 9.16 -2.53 15.45
C THR A 33 8.77 -3.87 16.13
N PRO A 34 7.91 -3.87 17.16
CA PRO A 34 7.42 -5.09 17.79
C PRO A 34 6.65 -5.97 16.81
N PRO A 35 6.84 -7.31 16.82
CA PRO A 35 6.17 -8.22 15.89
C PRO A 35 4.64 -8.28 16.10
N GLY A 36 4.16 -7.96 17.29
CA GLY A 36 2.74 -7.81 17.61
C GLY A 36 2.50 -6.57 18.46
N ARG A 37 1.31 -5.99 18.35
CA ARG A 37 0.88 -4.82 19.12
C ARG A 37 -0.55 -5.03 19.59
N TYR A 38 -0.82 -4.66 20.85
CA TYR A 38 -2.19 -4.48 21.30
C TYR A 38 -2.70 -3.13 20.80
N VAL A 39 -3.85 -3.11 20.13
CA VAL A 39 -4.51 -1.90 19.65
C VAL A 39 -5.89 -1.84 20.29
N ALA A 40 -6.14 -0.83 21.11
CA ALA A 40 -7.46 -0.60 21.69
C ALA A 40 -8.48 -0.24 20.60
N ALA A 41 -9.77 -0.39 20.91
CA ALA A 41 -10.84 -0.02 19.98
C ALA A 41 -10.71 1.46 19.57
N LEU A 42 -10.70 1.70 18.26
CA LEU A 42 -10.69 3.04 17.70
C LEU A 42 -12.09 3.67 17.80
N PRO A 43 -12.18 5.00 18.00
CA PRO A 43 -13.47 5.69 18.02
C PRO A 43 -14.17 5.53 16.67
N LYS A 44 -15.50 5.39 16.69
CA LYS A 44 -16.29 5.39 15.47
C LYS A 44 -16.22 6.77 14.83
N THR A 45 -15.92 6.81 13.55
CA THR A 45 -15.93 8.03 12.72
C THR A 45 -16.95 7.87 11.60
N SER A 46 -17.41 8.98 11.04
CA SER A 46 -18.20 9.00 9.80
C SER A 46 -17.27 9.17 8.60
N VAL A 47 -17.66 8.59 7.47
CA VAL A 47 -16.99 8.85 6.19
C VAL A 47 -17.42 10.23 5.69
N ASN A 48 -16.45 11.06 5.33
CA ASN A 48 -16.73 12.33 4.65
C ASN A 48 -17.24 12.03 3.23
N ALA A 49 -18.44 12.51 2.89
CA ALA A 49 -19.06 12.32 1.58
C ALA A 49 -18.25 12.93 0.42
N GLU A 50 -17.47 13.99 0.68
CA GLU A 50 -16.65 14.66 -0.33
C GLU A 50 -15.22 14.09 -0.40
N GLY A 51 -14.79 13.33 0.62
CA GLY A 51 -13.40 12.91 0.80
C GLY A 51 -12.51 14.05 1.32
N ILE A 52 -11.21 13.76 1.49
CA ILE A 52 -10.22 14.74 1.96
C ILE A 52 -8.99 14.86 1.05
N GLY A 53 -8.92 14.07 -0.03
CA GLY A 53 -7.76 13.98 -0.93
C GLY A 53 -6.64 13.08 -0.40
N ALA A 54 -5.75 12.66 -1.30
CA ALA A 54 -4.74 11.64 -1.02
C ALA A 54 -3.70 12.07 0.02
N LEU A 55 -3.14 13.28 -0.10
CA LEU A 55 -2.12 13.77 0.83
C LEU A 55 -2.64 13.89 2.27
N LYS A 56 -3.82 14.49 2.46
CA LYS A 56 -4.44 14.58 3.80
C LYS A 56 -4.80 13.21 4.35
N THR A 57 -5.16 12.25 3.50
CA THR A 57 -5.39 10.86 3.91
C THR A 57 -4.10 10.21 4.39
N LEU A 58 -2.97 10.43 3.69
CA LEU A 58 -1.66 9.93 4.09
C LEU A 58 -1.20 10.57 5.41
N GLU A 59 -1.40 11.87 5.59
CA GLU A 59 -1.13 12.59 6.85
C GLU A 59 -1.98 12.05 8.00
N MET A 60 -3.28 11.85 7.77
CA MET A 60 -4.19 11.24 8.74
C MET A 60 -3.72 9.83 9.12
N PHE A 61 -3.29 9.03 8.14
CA PHE A 61 -2.75 7.70 8.40
C PHE A 61 -1.48 7.75 9.24
N ALA A 62 -0.53 8.60 8.87
CA ALA A 62 0.72 8.78 9.60
C ALA A 62 0.48 9.20 11.06
N ALA A 63 -0.46 10.13 11.27
CA ALA A 63 -0.76 10.66 12.60
C ALA A 63 -1.54 9.69 13.49
N ASN A 64 -2.46 8.90 12.91
CA ASN A 64 -3.43 8.13 13.69
C ASN A 64 -3.19 6.62 13.70
N TYR A 65 -2.51 6.07 12.69
CA TYR A 65 -2.47 4.62 12.47
C TYR A 65 -1.07 4.03 12.27
N ALA A 66 -0.11 4.78 11.71
CA ALA A 66 1.20 4.23 11.35
C ALA A 66 1.97 3.63 12.55
N ASP A 67 1.88 4.24 13.73
CA ASP A 67 2.51 3.76 14.98
C ASP A 67 1.86 2.49 15.55
N LYS A 68 0.64 2.17 15.11
CA LYS A 68 -0.15 1.00 15.54
C LYS A 68 0.09 -0.21 14.65
N VAL A 69 0.74 -0.04 13.50
CA VAL A 69 1.09 -1.15 12.60
C VAL A 69 2.14 -2.05 13.27
N ALA A 70 1.88 -3.35 13.28
CA ALA A 70 2.79 -4.35 13.82
C ALA A 70 3.94 -4.65 12.84
N GLY A 71 5.10 -5.03 13.37
CA GLY A 71 6.31 -5.35 12.61
C GLY A 71 6.29 -6.76 12.02
N SER A 72 5.18 -7.19 11.43
CA SER A 72 4.97 -8.58 10.97
C SER A 72 5.90 -8.99 9.83
N ALA A 73 6.38 -8.03 9.02
CA ALA A 73 7.37 -8.29 7.98
C ALA A 73 8.81 -8.40 8.51
N GLY A 74 9.04 -8.16 9.81
CA GLY A 74 10.36 -8.21 10.43
C GLY A 74 10.78 -9.63 10.86
N PRO A 75 12.07 -9.87 11.14
CA PRO A 75 12.63 -11.20 11.40
C PRO A 75 12.19 -11.82 12.75
N ARG A 76 11.33 -11.14 13.51
CA ARG A 76 10.87 -11.56 14.85
C ARG A 76 9.40 -11.98 14.88
N TYR A 77 8.72 -12.00 13.73
CA TYR A 77 7.33 -12.45 13.65
C TYR A 77 7.30 -13.94 13.29
N PHE A 78 6.85 -14.76 14.24
CA PHE A 78 6.78 -16.23 14.11
C PHE A 78 5.34 -16.75 14.14
N GLY A 79 4.34 -15.87 14.05
CA GLY A 79 2.93 -16.25 14.02
C GLY A 79 2.45 -16.47 12.59
N PHE A 80 1.64 -17.51 12.35
CA PHE A 80 1.01 -17.77 11.05
C PHE A 80 1.99 -17.91 9.86
N VAL A 81 1.43 -18.12 8.66
CA VAL A 81 2.16 -18.08 7.38
C VAL A 81 1.65 -16.86 6.61
N THR A 82 2.10 -15.67 7.02
CA THR A 82 1.68 -14.40 6.40
C THR A 82 2.62 -13.93 5.29
N GLY A 83 3.62 -14.75 4.94
CA GLY A 83 4.64 -14.41 3.96
C GLY A 83 5.56 -13.26 4.40
N GLY A 84 6.48 -12.88 3.52
CA GLY A 84 7.33 -11.69 3.65
C GLY A 84 7.46 -11.01 2.29
N SER A 85 7.40 -9.68 2.27
CA SER A 85 7.56 -8.91 1.04
C SER A 85 9.03 -8.85 0.63
N THR A 86 9.35 -9.25 -0.59
CA THR A 86 10.69 -9.04 -1.16
C THR A 86 10.76 -7.65 -1.78
N PRO A 87 11.95 -7.05 -1.96
CA PRO A 87 12.07 -5.79 -2.69
C PRO A 87 11.42 -5.84 -4.08
N ALA A 88 11.55 -6.98 -4.78
CA ALA A 88 10.93 -7.20 -6.09
C ALA A 88 9.39 -7.19 -6.02
N SER A 89 8.78 -7.85 -5.02
CA SER A 89 7.32 -7.86 -4.87
C SER A 89 6.77 -6.48 -4.50
N VAL A 90 7.46 -5.72 -3.64
CA VAL A 90 7.04 -4.34 -3.29
C VAL A 90 7.05 -3.42 -4.52
N VAL A 91 8.10 -3.50 -5.35
CA VAL A 91 8.16 -2.73 -6.59
C VAL A 91 7.04 -3.16 -7.55
N ALA A 92 6.80 -4.47 -7.68
CA ALA A 92 5.73 -4.97 -8.52
C ALA A 92 4.35 -4.45 -8.06
N ASP A 93 4.04 -4.51 -6.76
CA ASP A 93 2.78 -4.03 -6.19
C ASP A 93 2.51 -2.54 -6.48
N TRP A 94 3.56 -1.70 -6.45
CA TRP A 94 3.47 -0.29 -6.85
C TRP A 94 3.14 -0.14 -8.34
N LEU A 95 3.85 -0.87 -9.20
CA LEU A 95 3.69 -0.73 -10.64
C LEU A 95 2.35 -1.29 -11.14
N VAL A 96 1.91 -2.46 -10.64
CA VAL A 96 0.61 -3.04 -11.03
C VAL A 96 -0.56 -2.15 -10.62
N SER A 97 -0.48 -1.49 -9.46
CA SER A 97 -1.49 -0.53 -9.01
C SER A 97 -1.56 0.73 -9.90
N VAL A 98 -0.42 1.15 -10.48
CA VAL A 98 -0.38 2.29 -11.42
C VAL A 98 -0.86 1.88 -12.81
N MET A 99 -0.52 0.67 -13.26
CA MET A 99 -0.90 0.17 -14.59
C MET A 99 -2.39 -0.20 -14.68
N ASP A 100 -3.01 -0.58 -13.56
CA ASP A 100 -4.46 -0.86 -13.41
C ASP A 100 -5.02 -1.75 -14.55
N GLN A 101 -4.31 -2.85 -14.84
CA GLN A 101 -4.67 -3.77 -15.92
C GLN A 101 -5.67 -4.81 -15.44
N ASN A 102 -6.68 -5.09 -16.27
CA ASN A 102 -7.59 -6.21 -16.06
C ASN A 102 -7.01 -7.48 -16.70
N ALA A 103 -6.70 -8.47 -15.87
CA ALA A 103 -6.22 -9.78 -16.33
C ALA A 103 -7.36 -10.73 -16.77
N CYS A 104 -8.63 -10.36 -16.57
CA CYS A 104 -9.78 -11.16 -16.97
C CYS A 104 -10.14 -10.89 -18.43
N GLY A 105 -10.10 -11.93 -19.28
CA GLY A 105 -10.62 -11.86 -20.65
C GLY A 105 -9.59 -12.19 -21.72
N SER A 106 -9.63 -11.44 -22.82
CA SER A 106 -8.84 -11.67 -24.03
C SER A 106 -7.38 -11.19 -23.94
N ASN A 107 -6.60 -11.41 -25.01
CA ASN A 107 -5.26 -10.84 -25.20
C ASN A 107 -5.29 -9.37 -25.68
N ASP A 108 -6.30 -8.59 -25.29
CA ASP A 108 -6.37 -7.14 -25.53
C ASP A 108 -5.51 -6.34 -24.52
N SER A 109 -4.94 -7.02 -23.53
CA SER A 109 -3.79 -6.56 -22.74
C SER A 109 -2.73 -7.67 -22.63
N ILE A 110 -1.53 -7.32 -22.18
CA ILE A 110 -0.46 -8.30 -21.89
C ILE A 110 -0.69 -9.05 -20.57
N ALA A 111 -1.61 -8.58 -19.71
CA ALA A 111 -1.78 -9.08 -18.35
C ALA A 111 -2.05 -10.61 -18.28
N PRO A 112 -3.04 -11.19 -18.99
CA PRO A 112 -3.28 -12.64 -18.94
C PRO A 112 -2.14 -13.46 -19.55
N VAL A 113 -1.41 -12.90 -20.52
CA VAL A 113 -0.26 -13.57 -21.14
C VAL A 113 0.92 -13.65 -20.18
N LEU A 114 1.21 -12.54 -19.48
CA LEU A 114 2.28 -12.49 -18.48
C LEU A 114 1.95 -13.38 -17.27
N GLU A 115 0.68 -13.45 -16.87
CA GLU A 115 0.22 -14.37 -15.83
C GLU A 115 0.50 -15.83 -16.21
N HIS A 116 0.08 -16.28 -17.40
CA HIS A 116 0.38 -17.63 -17.89
C HIS A 116 1.88 -17.90 -17.99
N GLN A 117 2.65 -16.96 -18.53
CA GLN A 117 4.10 -17.10 -18.61
C GLN A 117 4.73 -17.26 -17.22
N THR A 118 4.17 -16.59 -16.20
CA THR A 118 4.66 -16.70 -14.81
C THR A 118 4.33 -18.06 -14.20
N ILE A 119 3.17 -18.64 -14.52
CA ILE A 119 2.80 -20.00 -14.10
C ILE A 119 3.77 -21.03 -14.69
N ASP A 120 4.17 -20.87 -15.96
CA ASP A 120 5.12 -21.77 -16.62
C ASP A 120 6.53 -21.75 -15.98
N LEU A 121 6.83 -20.80 -15.09
CA LEU A 121 8.09 -20.73 -14.35
C LEU A 121 8.08 -21.52 -13.02
N LEU A 122 6.92 -22.05 -12.60
CA LEU A 122 6.75 -22.80 -11.34
C LEU A 122 6.94 -24.31 -11.53
#